data_AF-I1TED0-F1
#
_entry.id   AF-I1TED0-F1
#
_cell.length_a   1.000
_cell.length_b   1.000
_cell.length_c   1.000
_cell.angle_alpha   90.00
_cell.angle_beta   90.00
_cell.angle_gamma   90.00
#
_symmetry.space_group_name_H-M   'P 1'
#
loop_
_entity.id
_entity.type
_entity.pdbx_description
1 polymer ?
#
loop_
_entity_poly.entity_id
_entity_poly.type
_entity_poly.pdbx_seq_one_letter_code
_entity_poly.pdbx_strand_id
1 'polypeptide(L)' 'RSLAANARERRRMRGLNHAFDQLRNVIPSFNNDKKLSKYETLQMA' A
#
# COMPACT_ATOMS: atom_id res chain seq x y z
N ARG A 1 -22.66 -16.39 -2.37
CA ARG A 1 -22.37 -15.88 -1.00
C ARG A 1 -20.99 -15.23 -0.89
N SER A 2 -19.91 -15.85 -1.41
CA SER A 2 -18.53 -15.32 -1.27
C SER A 2 -18.22 -14.06 -2.07
N LEU A 3 -18.92 -13.80 -3.18
CA LEU A 3 -18.67 -12.64 -4.05
C LEU A 3 -18.79 -11.29 -3.30
N ALA A 4 -19.81 -11.15 -2.44
CA ALA A 4 -20.01 -9.94 -1.65
C ALA A 4 -18.91 -9.76 -0.59
N ALA A 5 -18.45 -10.86 0.04
CA ALA A 5 -17.33 -10.83 0.98
C ALA A 5 -16.03 -10.44 0.28
N ASN A 6 -15.74 -11.03 -0.88
CA ASN A 6 -14.55 -10.71 -1.68
C ASN A 6 -14.57 -9.25 -2.15
N ALA A 7 -15.74 -8.72 -2.52
CA ALA A 7 -15.89 -7.31 -2.90
C ALA A 7 -15.62 -6.36 -1.72
N ARG A 8 -16.03 -6.72 -0.50
CA ARG A 8 -15.72 -5.96 0.72
C ARG A 8 -14.22 -5.99 1.02
N GLU A 9 -13.59 -7.15 0.96
CA GLU A 9 -12.15 -7.26 1.25
C GLU A 9 -11.31 -6.52 0.20
N ARG A 10 -11.69 -6.57 -1.09
CA ARG A 10 -11.06 -5.73 -2.12
C ARG A 10 -11.17 -4.24 -1.79
N ARG A 11 -12.31 -3.75 -1.31
CA ARG A 11 -12.47 -2.35 -0.89
C ARG A 11 -11.55 -2.01 0.29
N ARG A 12 -11.51 -2.87 1.32
CA ARG A 12 -10.63 -2.70 2.48
C ARG A 12 -9.16 -2.61 2.06
N MET A 13 -8.71 -3.54 1.21
CA MET A 13 -7.33 -3.59 0.73
C MET A 13 -6.97 -2.40 -0.17
N ARG A 14 -7.92 -1.83 -0.93
CA ARG A 14 -7.68 -0.58 -1.67
C ARG A 14 -7.37 0.59 -0.74
N GLY A 15 -8.11 0.75 0.36
CA GLY A 15 -7.84 1.76 1.37
C GLY A 15 -6.46 1.57 2.01
N LEU A 16 -6.12 0.33 2.37
CA LEU A 16 -4.79 0.01 2.89
C LEU A 16 -3.67 0.36 1.89
N ASN A 17 -3.83 -0.03 0.62
CA ASN A 17 -2.83 0.26 -0.39
C ASN A 17 -2.67 1.78 -0.62
N HIS A 18 -3.76 2.55 -0.54
CA HIS A 18 -3.71 4.01 -0.62
C HIS A 18 -2.90 4.63 0.54
N ALA A 19 -3.13 4.18 1.78
CA ALA A 19 -2.34 4.64 2.92
C ALA A 19 -0.84 4.30 2.77
N PHE A 20 -0.53 3.12 2.24
CA PHE A 20 0.85 2.74 1.91
C PHE A 20 1.47 3.66 0.83
N ASP A 21 0.68 4.12 -0.14
CA ASP A 21 1.16 5.05 -1.16
C ASP A 21 1.42 6.44 -0.58
N GLN A 22 0.57 6.91 0.33
CA GLN A 22 0.83 8.15 1.07
C GLN A 22 2.10 8.07 1.91
N LEU A 23 2.32 6.92 2.58
CA LEU A 23 3.54 6.70 3.37
C LEU A 23 4.80 6.71 2.50
N ARG A 24 4.76 6.10 1.30
CA ARG A 24 5.90 6.14 0.36
C ARG A 24 6.30 7.55 -0.04
N ASN A 25 5.34 8.47 -0.16
CA ASN A 25 5.61 9.85 -0.61
C ASN A 25 6.38 10.68 0.42
N VAL A 26 6.39 10.27 1.70
CA VAL A 26 7.11 10.97 2.77
C VAL A 26 8.43 10.30 3.15
N ILE A 27 8.68 9.09 2.66
CA ILE A 27 9.96 8.40 2.87
C ILE A 27 10.98 8.96 1.88
N PRO A 28 12.15 9.44 2.33
CA PRO A 28 13.21 9.88 1.44
C PRO A 28 13.65 8.73 0.51
N SER A 29 13.33 8.83 -0.78
CA SER A 29 13.63 7.78 -1.76
C SER A 29 14.95 8.04 -2.48
N PHE A 30 15.91 7.12 -2.34
CA PHE A 30 17.19 7.16 -3.07
C PHE A 30 17.06 6.72 -4.55
N ASN A 31 15.98 6.02 -4.91
CA ASN A 31 15.70 5.55 -6.27
C ASN A 31 14.26 5.91 -6.65
N ASN A 32 14.09 7.04 -7.34
CA ASN A 32 12.79 7.66 -7.62
C ASN A 32 11.90 6.84 -8.58
N ASP A 33 12.47 5.84 -9.24
CA ASP A 33 11.76 5.04 -10.26
C ASP A 33 11.12 3.76 -9.73
N LYS A 34 11.49 3.31 -8.51
CA LYS A 34 10.98 2.04 -7.96
C LYS A 34 10.06 2.26 -6.77
N LYS A 35 8.81 1.80 -6.89
CA LYS A 35 7.86 1.70 -5.78
C LYS A 35 8.36 0.68 -4.74
N LEU A 36 8.62 1.15 -3.52
CA LEU A 36 8.99 0.29 -2.38
C LEU A 36 7.92 -0.79 -2.12
N SER A 37 8.34 -2.01 -1.82
CA SER A 37 7.42 -3.06 -1.34
C SER A 37 6.79 -2.65 -0.01
N LYS A 38 5.72 -3.35 0.43
CA LYS A 38 5.09 -3.06 1.74
C LYS A 38 6.07 -3.22 2.90
N TYR A 39 6.90 -4.26 2.86
CA TYR A 39 7.92 -4.50 3.88
C TYR A 39 8.95 -3.38 3.90
N GLU A 40 9.54 -3.03 2.74
CA GLU A 40 10.51 -1.94 2.64
C GLU A 40 9.91 -0.60 3.09
N THR A 41 8.65 -0.33 2.72
CA THR A 41 7.94 0.90 3.13
C THR A 41 7.81 0.96 4.66
N LEU A 42 7.52 -0.15 5.34
CA LEU A 42 7.44 -0.18 6.81
C LEU A 42 8.82 -0.12 7.47
N GLN A 43 9.84 -0.71 6.84
CA GLN A 43 11.20 -0.72 7.38
C GLN A 43 11.88 0.65 7.28
N MET A 44 11.48 1.48 6.31
CA MET A 44 12.08 2.79 6.04
C MET A 44 11.30 3.98 6.60
N ALA A 45 10.05 3.77 7.04
CA ALA A 45 9.24 4.79 7.71
C ALA A 45 9.78 5.08 9.11
#